data_AF-S8E2B0-F1
#
_entry.id   AF-S8E2B0-F1
#
_cell.length_a   1.000
_cell.length_b   1.000
_cell.length_c   1.000
_cell.angle_alpha   90.00
_cell.angle_beta   90.00
_cell.angle_gamma   90.00
#
_symmetry.space_group_name_H-M   'P 1'
#
loop_
_entity.id
_entity.type
_entity.pdbx_description
1 polymer ?
#
loop_
_entity_poly.entity_id
_entity_poly.type
_entity_poly.pdbx_seq_one_letter_code
_entity_poly.pdbx_strand_id
1 'polypeptide(L)'
;MSGVSFKVVVLVLGELDEASYLLLDTLDTRKDATYLCKDRSHINEIRQSIQQGEVYIIEEYIQQRRKENFGLILIPGLKGATQFDSSGLVSTINALSHDEVNIIAAGTGRLVLAASGLLKERHASSASLRLDDHYASLAKSWQDVEIIRLFWTANDSATTLRSLAFLYKAAWKGDIISEFPVYVFESYRLGDTTAVEPAKAAVATPPTAPGAELARQIANTPRADAKTLLDSVASFAVRLGLEGHVSACDTVILSLLSVFPNLYTDLGTPSIMPLELIWERVGKRPAVPWEVALEDVNAWDRVVRENYHLPPDQDREDILESLKARVSLGRDWSLYPYSLAGAVVMALDAGWMDEARCWMHKLVQDALSLEAIWILELGRCRSLVDFSVSGVVAEITGHSASDAEQDAAAIRQALEAFSETSIEAEERQRSNSARFAAAAWPTLVKMLDALKLEDYEAALRPPASPSAVRAAEERLGVELPADYKEFLLITNGLEMLSIDAPALKPVEELCWETPEELGLDWMRVSLGCEVDASEEEQLPAMNRVLVLSDGGEESMWYVEPDVVGQAAQVLKTMGRSDELVGPSGWWIVFYIPWVPEIRWYKSFRGYVQYLAQESEKAGGTLAT
;
A
#
# COMPACT_ATOMS: atom_id res chain seq x y z
N MET A 1 -12.15 16.11 20.31
CA MET A 1 -12.09 17.49 20.80
C MET A 1 -13.47 18.10 20.72
N SER A 2 -14.25 18.04 21.80
CA SER A 2 -15.63 18.52 21.84
C SER A 2 -15.69 19.95 22.39
N GLY A 3 -16.22 20.88 21.59
CA GLY A 3 -16.92 22.06 22.13
C GLY A 3 -16.26 23.44 22.01
N VAL A 4 -15.19 23.64 21.24
CA VAL A 4 -14.75 25.03 20.95
C VAL A 4 -15.70 25.63 19.92
N SER A 5 -16.62 26.47 20.38
CA SER A 5 -17.52 27.25 19.52
C SER A 5 -16.69 28.14 18.59
N PHE A 6 -16.78 27.85 17.30
CA PHE A 6 -16.08 28.57 16.25
C PHE A 6 -16.74 29.94 16.03
N LYS A 7 -16.06 31.00 16.45
CA LYS A 7 -16.56 32.37 16.25
C LYS A 7 -15.96 33.00 15.01
N VAL A 8 -16.85 33.43 14.10
CA VAL A 8 -16.51 34.18 12.89
C VAL A 8 -16.78 35.66 13.11
N VAL A 9 -15.83 36.50 12.72
CA VAL A 9 -16.03 37.96 12.61
C VAL A 9 -16.17 38.33 11.15
N VAL A 10 -17.20 39.08 10.80
CA VAL A 10 -17.42 39.59 9.44
C VAL A 10 -17.25 41.10 9.45
N LEU A 11 -16.26 41.62 8.71
CA LEU A 11 -16.06 43.05 8.55
C LEU A 11 -16.98 43.58 7.46
N VAL A 12 -18.06 44.27 7.86
CA VAL A 12 -19.04 44.83 6.93
C VAL A 12 -18.64 46.27 6.59
N LEU A 13 -18.14 46.46 5.38
CA LEU A 13 -17.61 47.75 4.92
C LEU A 13 -18.60 48.52 4.02
N GLY A 14 -19.77 47.93 3.76
CA GLY A 14 -20.83 48.40 2.85
C GLY A 14 -21.87 47.30 2.60
N GLU A 15 -22.65 47.41 1.53
CA GLU A 15 -23.62 46.39 1.12
C GLU A 15 -22.91 45.09 0.71
N LEU A 16 -23.24 43.99 1.40
CA LEU A 16 -22.76 42.65 1.07
C LEU A 16 -23.46 42.14 -0.20
N ASP A 17 -22.70 41.52 -1.09
CA ASP A 17 -23.26 40.84 -2.25
C ASP A 17 -23.79 39.44 -1.92
N GLU A 18 -24.56 38.87 -2.85
CA GLU A 18 -25.12 37.52 -2.74
C GLU A 18 -24.03 36.45 -2.57
N ALA A 19 -22.87 36.63 -3.18
CA ALA A 19 -21.75 35.69 -3.06
C ALA A 19 -21.18 35.65 -1.63
N SER A 20 -21.12 36.80 -0.97
CA SER A 20 -20.70 36.93 0.44
C SER A 20 -21.70 36.26 1.39
N TYR A 21 -23.00 36.36 1.12
CA TYR A 21 -24.00 35.60 1.87
C TYR A 21 -23.88 34.10 1.63
N LEU A 22 -23.68 33.68 0.37
CA LEU A 22 -23.44 32.27 0.04
C LEU A 22 -22.23 31.70 0.78
N LEU A 23 -21.13 32.48 0.90
CA LEU A 23 -19.96 32.08 1.68
C LEU A 23 -20.29 31.83 3.15
N LEU A 24 -21.05 32.75 3.76
CA LEU A 24 -21.46 32.65 5.16
C LEU A 24 -22.44 31.50 5.42
N ASP A 25 -23.37 31.28 4.48
CA ASP A 25 -24.30 30.15 4.51
C ASP A 25 -23.55 28.83 4.32
N THR A 26 -22.60 28.76 3.39
CA THR A 26 -21.79 27.56 3.17
C THR A 26 -20.89 27.26 4.37
N LEU A 27 -20.46 28.28 5.13
CA LEU A 27 -19.73 28.11 6.38
C LEU A 27 -20.62 27.76 7.58
N ASP A 28 -21.95 27.76 7.44
CA ASP A 28 -22.93 27.63 8.52
C ASP A 28 -22.75 28.68 9.64
N THR A 29 -22.28 29.88 9.29
CA THR A 29 -21.90 30.92 10.27
C THR A 29 -22.75 32.18 10.19
N ARG A 30 -23.62 32.31 9.18
CA ARG A 30 -24.45 33.52 8.97
C ARG A 30 -25.27 33.93 10.21
N LYS A 31 -25.74 32.98 11.00
CA LYS A 31 -26.59 33.26 12.17
C LYS A 31 -25.79 33.55 13.44
N ASP A 32 -24.56 33.05 13.52
CA ASP A 32 -23.76 33.04 14.75
C ASP A 32 -22.50 33.91 14.66
N ALA A 33 -22.25 34.51 13.49
CA ALA A 33 -21.14 35.42 13.28
C ALA A 33 -21.36 36.78 13.98
N THR A 34 -20.23 37.41 14.32
CA THR A 34 -20.16 38.79 14.80
C THR A 34 -19.89 39.72 13.61
N TYR A 35 -20.86 40.58 13.29
CA TYR A 35 -20.77 41.53 12.19
C TYR A 35 -20.29 42.88 12.71
N LEU A 36 -19.14 43.34 12.22
CA LEU A 36 -18.55 44.62 12.59
C LEU A 36 -18.72 45.62 11.45
N CYS A 37 -19.60 46.60 11.63
CA CYS A 37 -19.86 47.65 10.66
C CYS A 37 -18.93 48.85 10.87
N LYS A 38 -18.47 49.48 9.76
CA LYS A 38 -17.69 50.73 9.81
C LYS A 38 -18.47 51.85 10.52
N ASP A 39 -19.77 51.96 10.24
CA ASP A 39 -20.65 52.96 10.83
C ASP A 39 -22.10 52.44 11.00
N ARG A 40 -22.98 53.31 11.49
CA ARG A 40 -24.39 52.96 11.80
C ARG A 40 -25.27 52.76 10.56
N SER A 41 -24.85 53.23 9.39
CA SER A 41 -25.71 53.28 8.21
C SER A 41 -26.11 51.90 7.70
N HIS A 42 -25.23 50.90 7.85
CA HIS A 42 -25.46 49.53 7.39
C HIS A 42 -26.05 48.58 8.44
N ILE A 43 -26.16 48.99 9.71
CA ILE A 43 -26.58 48.09 10.79
C ILE A 43 -27.98 47.52 10.55
N ASN A 44 -28.93 48.37 10.15
CA ASN A 44 -30.32 47.94 9.96
C ASN A 44 -30.46 47.01 8.76
N GLU A 45 -29.74 47.29 7.68
CA GLU A 45 -29.69 46.47 6.48
C GLU A 45 -29.12 45.07 6.80
N ILE A 46 -27.97 45.02 7.48
CA ILE A 46 -27.35 43.75 7.88
C ILE A 46 -28.28 42.96 8.81
N ARG A 47 -28.89 43.60 9.81
CA ARG A 47 -29.84 42.93 10.71
C ARG A 47 -31.03 42.32 9.99
N GLN A 48 -31.52 42.97 8.94
CA GLN A 48 -32.59 42.41 8.11
C GLN A 48 -32.12 41.15 7.36
N SER A 49 -30.85 41.12 6.94
CA SER A 49 -30.28 40.03 6.14
C SER A 49 -29.78 38.82 6.96
N ILE A 50 -29.32 38.99 8.20
CA ILE A 50 -28.65 37.90 8.97
C ILE A 50 -29.55 37.23 10.02
N GLN A 51 -30.74 37.79 10.28
CA GLN A 51 -31.74 37.32 11.25
C GLN A 51 -31.33 37.32 12.73
N GLN A 52 -30.20 36.69 13.11
CA GLN A 52 -29.84 36.39 14.51
C GLN A 52 -28.42 36.80 14.94
N GLY A 53 -27.52 37.15 14.02
CA GLY A 53 -26.14 37.50 14.36
C GLY A 53 -25.99 38.82 15.12
N GLU A 54 -24.90 38.95 15.87
CA GLU A 54 -24.59 40.17 16.62
C GLU A 54 -23.99 41.23 15.69
N VAL A 55 -24.52 42.46 15.74
CA VAL A 55 -24.04 43.57 14.90
C VAL A 55 -23.53 44.71 15.78
N TYR A 56 -22.25 45.06 15.61
CA TYR A 56 -21.57 46.12 16.34
C TYR A 56 -20.95 47.16 15.41
N ILE A 57 -20.73 48.36 15.93
CA ILE A 57 -19.83 49.33 15.30
C ILE A 57 -18.41 48.97 15.69
N ILE A 58 -17.50 48.97 14.71
CA ILE A 58 -16.09 48.62 14.88
C ILE A 58 -15.44 49.37 16.05
N GLU A 59 -15.59 50.70 16.11
CA GLU A 59 -14.99 51.52 17.18
C GLU A 59 -15.53 51.16 18.56
N GLU A 60 -16.85 50.96 18.68
CA GLU A 60 -17.50 50.57 19.93
C GLU A 60 -17.05 49.17 20.38
N TYR A 61 -16.90 48.24 19.43
CA TYR A 61 -16.44 46.87 19.68
C TYR A 61 -15.00 46.84 20.23
N ILE A 62 -14.09 47.57 19.58
CA ILE A 62 -12.67 47.66 19.99
C ILE A 62 -12.54 48.35 21.36
N GLN A 63 -13.27 49.45 21.60
CA GLN A 63 -13.23 50.18 22.86
C GLN A 63 -13.71 49.34 24.04
N GLN A 64 -14.69 48.46 23.82
CA GLN A 64 -15.18 47.53 24.85
C GLN A 64 -14.15 46.44 25.22
N ARG A 65 -13.01 46.36 24.52
CA ARG A 65 -11.93 45.37 24.73
C ARG A 65 -12.47 43.94 24.88
N ARG A 66 -13.48 43.58 24.11
CA ARG A 66 -13.94 42.19 24.02
C ARG A 66 -12.83 41.37 23.35
N LYS A 67 -11.96 40.78 24.17
CA LYS A 67 -11.00 39.78 23.72
C LYS A 67 -11.73 38.45 23.61
N GLU A 68 -12.62 38.39 22.63
CA GLU A 68 -13.17 37.11 22.21
C GLU A 68 -12.13 36.42 21.33
N ASN A 69 -11.88 35.14 21.60
CA ASN A 69 -11.04 34.35 20.71
C ASN A 69 -11.86 34.03 19.46
N PHE A 70 -11.44 34.59 18.35
CA PHE A 70 -12.04 34.34 17.04
C PHE A 70 -11.19 33.36 16.25
N GLY A 71 -11.82 32.44 15.54
CA GLY A 71 -11.11 31.49 14.67
C GLY A 71 -10.91 32.03 13.25
N LEU A 72 -11.77 32.97 12.83
CA LEU A 72 -11.81 33.50 11.47
C LEU A 72 -12.28 34.96 11.43
N ILE A 73 -11.55 35.77 10.66
CA ILE A 73 -11.99 37.08 10.18
C ILE A 73 -12.33 36.96 8.70
N LEU A 74 -13.56 37.32 8.34
CA LEU A 74 -14.04 37.41 6.97
C LEU A 74 -14.13 38.87 6.55
N ILE A 75 -13.50 39.22 5.42
CA ILE A 75 -13.49 40.54 4.79
C ILE A 75 -14.12 40.39 3.40
N PRO A 76 -15.45 40.45 3.30
CA PRO A 76 -16.17 40.29 2.03
C PRO A 76 -15.91 41.46 1.06
N GLY A 77 -16.25 41.22 -0.20
CA GLY A 77 -16.24 42.25 -1.24
C GLY A 77 -17.39 43.24 -1.05
N LEU A 78 -17.20 44.45 -1.56
CA LEU A 78 -18.21 45.49 -1.61
C LEU A 78 -18.85 45.56 -2.99
N LYS A 79 -20.19 45.53 -3.02
CA LYS A 79 -20.95 45.65 -4.25
C LYS A 79 -20.65 46.96 -4.98
N GLY A 80 -20.07 46.85 -6.17
CA GLY A 80 -19.80 47.99 -7.06
C GLY A 80 -18.67 48.93 -6.64
N ALA A 81 -17.91 48.61 -5.59
CA ALA A 81 -16.78 49.43 -5.18
C ALA A 81 -15.55 49.17 -6.06
N THR A 82 -14.85 50.23 -6.47
CA THR A 82 -13.55 50.13 -7.16
C THR A 82 -12.42 50.81 -6.37
N GLN A 83 -12.78 51.63 -5.38
CA GLN A 83 -11.88 52.30 -4.47
C GLN A 83 -12.47 52.27 -3.07
N PHE A 84 -11.60 52.26 -2.06
CA PHE A 84 -12.01 52.14 -0.68
C PHE A 84 -11.21 53.07 0.23
N ASP A 85 -11.91 53.74 1.14
CA ASP A 85 -11.29 54.48 2.24
C ASP A 85 -10.98 53.54 3.41
N SER A 86 -9.73 53.10 3.46
CA SER A 86 -9.19 52.19 4.48
C SER A 86 -8.91 52.86 5.83
N SER A 87 -9.13 54.17 5.95
CA SER A 87 -8.90 54.88 7.22
C SER A 87 -9.79 54.31 8.34
N GLY A 88 -9.18 54.04 9.50
CA GLY A 88 -9.82 53.40 10.66
C GLY A 88 -9.89 51.86 10.63
N LEU A 89 -9.86 51.23 9.46
CA LEU A 89 -10.01 49.77 9.33
C LEU A 89 -8.71 49.00 9.46
N VAL A 90 -7.61 49.63 9.05
CA VAL A 90 -6.25 49.10 9.24
C VAL A 90 -5.98 48.79 10.71
N SER A 91 -6.32 49.73 11.61
CA SER A 91 -6.17 49.53 13.06
C SER A 91 -7.05 48.40 13.58
N THR A 92 -8.24 48.21 13.01
CA THR A 92 -9.17 47.15 13.39
C THR A 92 -8.66 45.78 12.99
N ILE A 93 -8.26 45.61 11.73
CA ILE A 93 -7.72 44.35 11.23
C ILE A 93 -6.47 43.97 12.04
N ASN A 94 -5.58 44.93 12.30
CA ASN A 94 -4.38 44.68 13.12
C ASN A 94 -4.69 44.41 14.60
N ALA A 95 -5.78 44.94 15.15
CA ALA A 95 -6.20 44.68 16.52
C ALA A 95 -6.87 43.30 16.68
N LEU A 96 -7.57 42.83 15.64
CA LEU A 96 -8.24 41.52 15.63
C LEU A 96 -7.30 40.39 15.18
N SER A 97 -6.31 40.70 14.33
CA SER A 97 -5.35 39.73 13.82
C SER A 97 -4.33 39.33 14.89
N HIS A 98 -4.20 38.02 15.12
CA HIS A 98 -3.11 37.40 15.88
C HIS A 98 -2.74 36.06 15.23
N ASP A 99 -1.65 35.44 15.66
CA ASP A 99 -1.04 34.27 14.99
C ASP A 99 -1.98 33.05 14.83
N GLU A 100 -3.07 32.99 15.60
CA GLU A 100 -4.04 31.89 15.59
C GLU A 100 -5.30 32.20 14.77
N VAL A 101 -5.47 33.42 14.26
CA VAL A 101 -6.67 33.84 13.51
C VAL A 101 -6.46 33.64 12.02
N ASN A 102 -7.38 32.91 11.40
CA ASN A 102 -7.44 32.85 9.95
C ASN A 102 -8.11 34.10 9.39
N ILE A 103 -7.65 34.60 8.25
CA ILE A 103 -8.32 35.70 7.55
C ILE A 103 -8.69 35.24 6.15
N ILE A 104 -9.95 35.43 5.79
CA ILE A 104 -10.47 35.30 4.42
C ILE A 104 -10.85 36.69 3.92
N ALA A 105 -10.30 37.11 2.79
CA ALA A 105 -10.63 38.34 2.11
C ALA A 105 -11.06 38.05 0.66
N ALA A 106 -12.27 38.46 0.30
CA ALA A 106 -12.88 38.21 -1.00
C ALA A 106 -13.13 39.51 -1.76
N GLY A 107 -13.18 39.46 -3.10
CA GLY A 107 -13.53 40.64 -3.91
C GLY A 107 -12.65 41.84 -3.59
N THR A 108 -13.26 43.01 -3.39
CA THR A 108 -12.56 44.25 -2.99
C THR A 108 -12.10 44.25 -1.53
N GLY A 109 -12.56 43.32 -0.69
CA GLY A 109 -12.05 43.11 0.67
C GLY A 109 -10.55 42.80 0.71
N ARG A 110 -10.01 42.22 -0.37
CA ARG A 110 -8.57 42.00 -0.57
C ARG A 110 -7.77 43.31 -0.55
N LEU A 111 -8.32 44.41 -1.07
CA LEU A 111 -7.68 45.72 -1.05
C LEU A 111 -7.58 46.28 0.38
N VAL A 112 -8.59 45.99 1.20
CA VAL A 112 -8.63 46.40 2.61
C VAL A 112 -7.61 45.60 3.42
N LEU A 113 -7.52 44.30 3.16
CA LEU A 113 -6.48 43.47 3.74
C LEU A 113 -5.08 43.94 3.33
N ALA A 114 -4.87 44.32 2.06
CA ALA A 114 -3.59 44.88 1.59
C ALA A 114 -3.25 46.19 2.30
N ALA A 115 -4.21 47.10 2.42
CA ALA A 115 -4.05 48.37 3.12
C ALA A 115 -3.71 48.20 4.62
N SER A 116 -4.06 47.07 5.24
CA SER A 116 -3.67 46.79 6.63
C SER A 116 -2.16 46.56 6.83
N GLY A 117 -1.42 46.33 5.74
CA GLY A 117 0.00 45.98 5.75
C GLY A 117 0.27 44.48 5.89
N LEU A 118 -0.76 43.69 6.18
CA LEU A 118 -0.65 42.23 6.38
C LEU A 118 -0.21 41.46 5.11
N LEU A 119 -0.37 42.04 3.92
CA LEU A 119 0.05 41.42 2.66
C LEU A 119 1.42 41.87 2.16
N LYS A 120 2.12 42.80 2.83
CA LYS A 120 3.35 43.42 2.31
C LYS A 120 4.42 42.41 1.88
N GLU A 121 4.58 41.32 2.61
CA GLU A 121 5.54 40.25 2.34
C GLU A 121 4.87 38.97 1.82
N ARG A 122 3.62 39.07 1.34
CA ARG A 122 2.77 37.93 0.93
C ARG A 122 2.17 38.13 -0.46
N HIS A 123 1.89 37.01 -1.13
CA HIS A 123 1.20 36.99 -2.40
C HIS A 123 -0.32 37.13 -2.20
N ALA A 124 -1.00 37.80 -3.11
CA ALA A 124 -2.45 38.00 -3.06
C ALA A 124 -3.11 37.80 -4.44
N SER A 125 -4.33 37.29 -4.45
CA SER A 125 -5.11 37.09 -5.66
C SER A 125 -5.56 38.44 -6.23
N SER A 126 -5.24 38.73 -7.49
CA SER A 126 -5.79 39.85 -8.26
C SER A 126 -6.93 39.48 -9.19
N ALA A 127 -7.33 38.21 -9.24
CA ALA A 127 -8.40 37.76 -10.13
C ALA A 127 -9.65 38.63 -9.92
N SER A 128 -10.18 39.19 -11.01
CA SER A 128 -11.30 40.17 -11.07
C SER A 128 -11.06 41.56 -10.47
N LEU A 129 -9.88 41.86 -9.91
CA LEU A 129 -9.57 43.21 -9.40
C LEU A 129 -8.94 44.10 -10.46
N ARG A 130 -9.26 45.39 -10.36
CA ARG A 130 -8.51 46.46 -11.04
C ARG A 130 -7.59 47.10 -10.02
N LEU A 131 -6.30 46.80 -10.12
CA LEU A 131 -5.28 47.37 -9.25
C LEU A 131 -4.75 48.66 -9.86
N ASP A 132 -4.66 49.72 -9.06
CA ASP A 132 -3.89 50.92 -9.40
C ASP A 132 -2.47 50.82 -8.81
N ASP A 133 -1.62 51.79 -9.14
CA ASP A 133 -0.23 51.85 -8.67
C ASP A 133 -0.13 51.86 -7.14
N HIS A 134 -1.15 52.39 -6.46
CA HIS A 134 -1.19 52.41 -5.00
C HIS A 134 -1.33 50.99 -4.46
N TYR A 135 -2.38 50.25 -4.83
CA TYR A 135 -2.64 48.91 -4.32
C TYR A 135 -1.65 47.87 -4.83
N ALA A 136 -1.09 48.04 -6.03
CA ALA A 136 -0.07 47.16 -6.57
C ALA A 136 1.16 47.02 -5.64
N SER A 137 1.48 48.08 -4.88
CA SER A 137 2.63 48.13 -3.96
C SER A 137 2.34 47.58 -2.54
N LEU A 138 1.09 47.26 -2.21
CA LEU A 138 0.66 46.87 -0.87
C LEU A 138 0.72 45.35 -0.60
N ALA A 139 1.10 44.56 -1.60
CA ALA A 139 1.38 43.14 -1.47
C ALA A 139 2.77 42.82 -2.05
N LYS A 140 3.38 41.69 -1.65
CA LYS A 140 4.65 41.25 -2.24
C LYS A 140 4.51 41.02 -3.74
N SER A 141 3.42 40.36 -4.14
CA SER A 141 2.96 40.36 -5.52
C SER A 141 1.47 40.04 -5.61
N TRP A 142 0.86 40.49 -6.70
CA TRP A 142 -0.50 40.18 -7.08
C TRP A 142 -0.48 39.15 -8.20
N GLN A 143 -1.23 38.06 -8.06
CA GLN A 143 -1.28 36.97 -9.05
C GLN A 143 -2.70 36.79 -9.57
N ASP A 144 -2.85 36.62 -10.88
CA ASP A 144 -4.15 36.40 -11.54
C ASP A 144 -4.61 34.95 -11.36
N VAL A 145 -4.89 34.58 -10.10
CA VAL A 145 -5.32 33.25 -9.66
C VAL A 145 -6.53 33.43 -8.76
N GLU A 146 -7.49 32.50 -8.78
CA GLU A 146 -8.76 32.68 -8.07
C GLU A 146 -8.63 32.71 -6.55
N ILE A 147 -7.71 31.94 -5.96
CA ILE A 147 -7.48 31.81 -4.50
C ILE A 147 -5.97 31.79 -4.23
N ILE A 148 -5.51 32.38 -3.11
CA ILE A 148 -4.14 32.23 -2.57
C ILE A 148 -4.21 32.04 -1.05
N ARG A 149 -3.37 31.18 -0.45
CA ARG A 149 -3.33 30.90 1.01
C ARG A 149 -2.09 31.44 1.73
N LEU A 150 -2.35 32.15 2.83
CA LEU A 150 -1.51 32.52 4.01
C LEU A 150 -2.31 33.52 4.84
N PHE A 151 -2.90 34.47 4.12
CA PHE A 151 -4.26 34.94 4.31
C PHE A 151 -5.04 34.51 3.07
N TRP A 152 -6.24 34.00 3.23
CA TRP A 152 -7.02 33.49 2.11
C TRP A 152 -7.55 34.67 1.30
N THR A 153 -6.92 34.98 0.17
CA THR A 153 -7.43 36.02 -0.74
C THR A 153 -8.10 35.36 -1.93
N ALA A 154 -9.35 35.72 -2.23
CA ALA A 154 -10.12 35.09 -3.29
C ALA A 154 -10.89 36.09 -4.17
N ASN A 155 -11.21 35.70 -5.41
CA ASN A 155 -12.22 36.42 -6.20
C ASN A 155 -13.60 36.35 -5.52
N ASP A 156 -14.54 37.20 -5.94
CA ASP A 156 -15.91 37.27 -5.41
C ASP A 156 -16.93 36.44 -6.21
N SER A 157 -16.48 35.52 -7.07
CA SER A 157 -17.40 34.63 -7.77
C SER A 157 -18.06 33.65 -6.79
N ALA A 158 -19.34 33.37 -7.01
CA ALA A 158 -20.09 32.44 -6.17
C ALA A 158 -19.42 31.06 -6.08
N THR A 159 -18.87 30.56 -7.19
CA THR A 159 -18.15 29.28 -7.25
C THR A 159 -16.89 29.29 -6.40
N THR A 160 -16.05 30.31 -6.54
CA THR A 160 -14.78 30.41 -5.79
C THR A 160 -15.04 30.58 -4.30
N LEU A 161 -16.02 31.39 -3.90
CA LEU A 161 -16.35 31.55 -2.48
C LEU A 161 -16.95 30.29 -1.87
N ARG A 162 -17.82 29.57 -2.60
CA ARG A 162 -18.33 28.26 -2.17
C ARG A 162 -17.17 27.26 -1.98
N SER A 163 -16.26 27.16 -2.95
CA SER A 163 -15.05 26.32 -2.84
C SER A 163 -14.21 26.70 -1.63
N LEU A 164 -13.99 27.99 -1.41
CA LEU A 164 -13.22 28.50 -0.27
C LEU A 164 -13.87 28.14 1.08
N ALA A 165 -15.20 28.22 1.19
CA ALA A 165 -15.93 27.83 2.39
C ALA A 165 -15.71 26.34 2.73
N PHE A 166 -15.83 25.44 1.75
CA PHE A 166 -15.61 24.00 1.98
C PHE A 166 -14.16 23.66 2.30
N LEU A 167 -13.20 24.30 1.61
CA LEU A 167 -11.78 24.16 1.93
C LEU A 167 -11.51 24.57 3.39
N TYR A 168 -12.10 25.68 3.83
CA TYR A 168 -11.94 26.16 5.19
C TYR A 168 -12.62 25.25 6.22
N LYS A 169 -13.87 24.83 5.98
CA LYS A 169 -14.61 23.86 6.82
C LYS A 169 -13.83 22.58 7.03
N ALA A 170 -13.30 22.01 5.95
CA ALA A 170 -12.51 20.77 6.01
C ALA A 170 -11.20 20.99 6.78
N ALA A 171 -10.52 22.12 6.57
CA ALA A 171 -9.30 22.44 7.32
C ALA A 171 -9.57 22.56 8.82
N TRP A 172 -10.70 23.13 9.22
CA TRP A 172 -11.07 23.30 10.62
C TRP A 172 -11.42 22.00 11.34
N LYS A 173 -12.14 21.08 10.69
CA LYS A 173 -12.61 19.83 11.32
C LYS A 173 -11.49 18.88 11.79
N GLY A 174 -10.22 19.21 11.53
CA GLY A 174 -9.07 18.43 12.01
C GLY A 174 -8.40 17.60 10.93
N ASP A 175 -9.05 17.42 9.79
CA ASP A 175 -8.58 16.50 8.75
C ASP A 175 -7.33 17.02 8.00
N ILE A 176 -7.09 18.34 8.00
CA ILE A 176 -6.11 18.98 7.09
C ILE A 176 -5.32 20.11 7.78
N ILE A 177 -5.36 20.20 9.12
CA ILE A 177 -4.87 21.40 9.85
C ILE A 177 -3.39 21.73 9.53
N SER A 178 -2.53 20.74 9.25
CA SER A 178 -1.12 20.96 8.93
C SER A 178 -0.79 21.10 7.44
N GLU A 179 -1.69 20.74 6.53
CA GLU A 179 -1.30 20.26 5.20
C GLU A 179 -2.20 20.78 4.06
N PHE A 180 -2.65 22.03 4.15
CA PHE A 180 -3.14 22.68 2.93
C PHE A 180 -2.44 24.02 2.67
N PRO A 181 -2.02 24.27 1.43
CA PRO A 181 -1.70 23.29 0.41
C PRO A 181 -0.28 22.70 0.63
N VAL A 182 -0.10 21.40 0.40
CA VAL A 182 1.23 20.74 0.52
C VAL A 182 2.05 20.82 -0.77
N TYR A 183 1.45 21.09 -1.95
CA TYR A 183 2.27 21.18 -3.18
C TYR A 183 1.84 22.25 -4.19
N VAL A 184 0.55 22.36 -4.52
CA VAL A 184 0.10 23.26 -5.60
C VAL A 184 0.47 24.72 -5.34
N PHE A 185 0.49 25.17 -4.08
CA PHE A 185 0.93 26.54 -3.77
C PHE A 185 2.32 26.64 -3.15
N GLU A 186 3.03 25.52 -2.98
CA GLU A 186 4.47 25.59 -2.79
C GLU A 186 5.15 26.13 -4.06
N SER A 187 4.63 25.76 -5.24
CA SER A 187 5.01 26.38 -6.53
C SER A 187 4.80 27.90 -6.56
N TYR A 188 3.87 28.43 -5.75
CA TYR A 188 3.62 29.86 -5.59
C TYR A 188 4.38 30.51 -4.41
N ARG A 189 4.92 29.71 -3.46
CA ARG A 189 5.77 30.19 -2.35
C ARG A 189 7.21 30.40 -2.78
N LEU A 190 7.74 29.48 -3.57
CA LEU A 190 9.05 29.59 -4.17
C LEU A 190 8.91 30.49 -5.40
N GLY A 191 9.51 31.67 -5.38
CA GLY A 191 9.49 32.62 -6.51
C GLY A 191 10.23 32.13 -7.76
N ASP A 192 10.32 30.82 -7.97
CA ASP A 192 10.96 30.21 -9.11
C ASP A 192 9.92 30.03 -10.22
N THR A 193 9.78 31.06 -11.05
CA THR A 193 9.04 31.01 -12.32
C THR A 193 9.69 30.07 -13.34
N THR A 194 10.79 29.39 -13.02
CA THR A 194 11.14 28.15 -13.70
C THR A 194 10.17 27.08 -13.20
N ALA A 195 8.93 27.16 -13.67
CA ALA A 195 8.10 25.98 -13.75
C ALA A 195 8.95 24.94 -14.47
N VAL A 196 9.52 24.03 -13.71
CA VAL A 196 9.70 22.67 -14.20
C VAL A 196 8.26 22.27 -14.47
N GLU A 197 7.78 22.54 -15.70
CA GLU A 197 6.65 21.79 -16.23
C GLU A 197 7.00 20.36 -15.82
N PRO A 198 6.21 19.70 -14.93
CA PRO A 198 6.48 18.31 -14.61
C PRO A 198 6.60 17.68 -15.96
N ALA A 199 7.83 17.24 -16.30
CA ALA A 199 8.22 17.00 -17.68
C ALA A 199 7.05 16.26 -18.26
N LYS A 200 6.38 16.81 -19.29
CA LYS A 200 5.34 16.06 -20.00
C LYS A 200 6.05 14.78 -20.35
N ALA A 201 5.87 13.77 -19.50
CA ALA A 201 6.33 12.44 -19.71
C ALA A 201 5.51 12.16 -20.93
N ALA A 202 6.16 12.29 -22.10
CA ALA A 202 5.55 12.10 -23.38
C ALA A 202 4.79 10.81 -23.17
N VAL A 203 3.45 10.88 -23.18
CA VAL A 203 2.58 9.74 -22.92
C VAL A 203 3.13 8.70 -23.84
N ALA A 204 3.94 7.80 -23.27
CA ALA A 204 4.72 6.88 -24.06
C ALA A 204 3.63 6.12 -24.78
N THR A 205 3.66 6.15 -26.12
CA THR A 205 2.73 5.38 -26.93
C THR A 205 2.59 4.04 -26.24
N PRO A 206 1.39 3.64 -25.79
CA PRO A 206 1.24 2.53 -24.87
C PRO A 206 2.08 1.39 -25.43
N PRO A 207 3.06 0.88 -24.65
CA PRO A 207 3.90 -0.19 -25.13
C PRO A 207 3.00 -1.31 -25.64
N THR A 208 3.49 -2.06 -26.62
CA THR A 208 2.92 -3.33 -27.13
C THR A 208 1.84 -3.94 -26.22
N ALA A 209 0.70 -4.35 -26.80
CA ALA A 209 -0.43 -4.99 -26.12
C ALA A 209 -0.03 -5.64 -24.78
N PRO A 210 -0.49 -5.13 -23.63
CA PRO A 210 0.01 -5.50 -22.31
C PRO A 210 0.13 -7.02 -22.07
N GLY A 211 -0.82 -7.81 -22.56
CA GLY A 211 -0.75 -9.28 -22.46
C GLY A 211 0.36 -9.91 -23.29
N ALA A 212 0.71 -9.36 -24.45
CA ALA A 212 1.83 -9.86 -25.26
C ALA A 212 3.21 -9.57 -24.64
N GLU A 213 3.35 -8.42 -23.96
CA GLU A 213 4.53 -8.11 -23.15
C GLU A 213 4.65 -9.12 -22.01
N LEU A 214 3.58 -9.31 -21.24
CA LEU A 214 3.57 -10.26 -20.12
C LEU A 214 3.82 -11.70 -20.61
N ALA A 215 3.21 -12.14 -21.71
CA ALA A 215 3.47 -13.44 -22.33
C ALA A 215 4.96 -13.62 -22.70
N ARG A 216 5.61 -12.57 -23.20
CA ARG A 216 7.05 -12.59 -23.47
C ARG A 216 7.87 -12.62 -22.17
N GLN A 217 7.44 -11.93 -21.11
CA GLN A 217 8.09 -12.04 -19.80
C GLN A 217 7.99 -13.46 -19.27
N ILE A 218 6.80 -14.08 -19.33
CA ILE A 218 6.60 -15.49 -18.96
C ILE A 218 7.58 -16.40 -19.72
N ALA A 219 7.67 -16.24 -21.05
CA ALA A 219 8.55 -17.05 -21.89
C ALA A 219 10.05 -16.88 -21.59
N ASN A 220 10.46 -15.73 -21.04
CA ASN A 220 11.86 -15.39 -20.76
C ASN A 220 12.24 -15.55 -19.27
N THR A 221 11.28 -15.74 -18.37
CA THR A 221 11.54 -15.76 -16.93
C THR A 221 12.23 -17.07 -16.54
N PRO A 222 13.42 -17.01 -15.91
CA PRO A 222 14.08 -18.19 -15.36
C PRO A 222 13.23 -18.85 -14.28
N ARG A 223 13.38 -20.17 -14.14
CA ARG A 223 12.66 -20.97 -13.13
C ARG A 223 12.71 -20.38 -11.72
N ALA A 224 13.90 -19.95 -11.29
CA ALA A 224 14.12 -19.43 -9.93
C ALA A 224 13.28 -18.19 -9.63
N ASP A 225 12.83 -17.47 -10.67
CA ASP A 225 12.11 -16.20 -10.55
C ASP A 225 10.61 -16.37 -10.80
N ALA A 226 10.12 -17.61 -10.98
CA ALA A 226 8.72 -17.88 -11.30
C ALA A 226 7.77 -17.19 -10.33
N LYS A 227 8.06 -17.15 -9.02
CA LYS A 227 7.21 -16.46 -8.03
C LYS A 227 6.91 -15.00 -8.38
N THR A 228 7.92 -14.25 -8.82
CA THR A 228 7.73 -12.83 -9.19
C THR A 228 6.84 -12.66 -10.42
N LEU A 229 6.85 -13.63 -11.33
CA LEU A 229 6.00 -13.65 -12.51
C LEU A 229 4.53 -13.95 -12.16
N LEU A 230 4.31 -14.82 -11.17
CA LEU A 230 2.98 -15.28 -10.80
C LEU A 230 2.12 -14.12 -10.26
N ASP A 231 2.71 -13.23 -9.46
CA ASP A 231 2.05 -12.02 -8.98
C ASP A 231 1.64 -11.08 -10.14
N SER A 232 2.51 -10.91 -11.14
CA SER A 232 2.19 -10.11 -12.34
C SER A 232 1.06 -10.72 -13.15
N VAL A 233 1.04 -12.05 -13.32
CA VAL A 233 -0.04 -12.74 -14.04
C VAL A 233 -1.37 -12.63 -13.30
N ALA A 234 -1.37 -12.78 -11.98
CA ALA A 234 -2.57 -12.60 -11.17
C ALA A 234 -3.08 -11.14 -11.20
N SER A 235 -2.17 -10.16 -11.11
CA SER A 235 -2.50 -8.73 -11.22
C SER A 235 -3.10 -8.40 -12.57
N PHE A 236 -2.54 -8.95 -13.65
CA PHE A 236 -3.07 -8.79 -14.99
C PHE A 236 -4.48 -9.39 -15.13
N ALA A 237 -4.71 -10.58 -14.57
CA ALA A 237 -6.04 -11.18 -14.57
C ALA A 237 -7.06 -10.33 -13.80
N VAL A 238 -6.70 -9.84 -12.60
CA VAL A 238 -7.55 -8.91 -11.82
C VAL A 238 -7.87 -7.67 -12.65
N ARG A 239 -6.89 -7.09 -13.36
CA ARG A 239 -7.12 -5.97 -14.28
C ARG A 239 -8.16 -6.32 -15.35
N LEU A 240 -8.02 -7.46 -16.04
CA LEU A 240 -9.01 -7.89 -17.05
C LEU A 240 -10.42 -8.01 -16.45
N GLY A 241 -10.52 -8.55 -15.23
CA GLY A 241 -11.78 -8.64 -14.51
C GLY A 241 -12.38 -7.27 -14.17
N LEU A 242 -11.56 -6.33 -13.69
CA LEU A 242 -11.96 -4.94 -13.40
C LEU A 242 -12.36 -4.16 -14.66
N GLU A 243 -11.76 -4.47 -15.81
CA GLU A 243 -12.19 -3.96 -17.13
C GLU A 243 -13.55 -4.57 -17.57
N GLY A 244 -14.07 -5.57 -16.86
CA GLY A 244 -15.32 -6.25 -17.18
C GLY A 244 -15.16 -7.47 -18.10
N HIS A 245 -13.92 -7.84 -18.45
CA HIS A 245 -13.59 -8.98 -19.31
C HIS A 245 -13.40 -10.27 -18.50
N VAL A 246 -14.43 -10.65 -17.74
CA VAL A 246 -14.34 -11.75 -16.75
C VAL A 246 -13.98 -13.10 -17.37
N SER A 247 -14.43 -13.39 -18.61
CA SER A 247 -14.04 -14.61 -19.35
C SER A 247 -12.52 -14.69 -19.58
N ALA A 248 -11.91 -13.57 -19.98
CA ALA A 248 -10.47 -13.46 -20.20
C ALA A 248 -9.70 -13.56 -18.87
N CYS A 249 -10.19 -12.91 -17.81
CA CYS A 249 -9.68 -13.06 -16.44
C CYS A 249 -9.68 -14.52 -15.98
N ASP A 250 -10.82 -15.21 -16.09
CA ASP A 250 -10.96 -16.62 -15.71
C ASP A 250 -10.01 -17.51 -16.51
N THR A 251 -9.86 -17.24 -17.81
CA THR A 251 -8.93 -17.99 -18.68
C THR A 251 -7.49 -17.87 -18.18
N VAL A 252 -7.04 -16.67 -17.80
CA VAL A 252 -5.70 -16.46 -17.26
C VAL A 252 -5.52 -17.18 -15.92
N ILE A 253 -6.44 -16.99 -14.96
CA ILE A 253 -6.34 -17.62 -13.62
C ILE A 253 -6.39 -19.14 -13.71
N LEU A 254 -7.30 -19.72 -14.49
CA LEU A 254 -7.40 -21.16 -14.63
C LEU A 254 -6.20 -21.76 -15.35
N SER A 255 -5.64 -21.06 -16.35
CA SER A 255 -4.40 -21.50 -17.01
C SER A 255 -3.24 -21.47 -16.02
N LEU A 256 -3.12 -20.39 -15.25
CA LEU A 256 -2.12 -20.24 -14.20
C LEU A 256 -2.20 -21.37 -13.17
N LEU A 257 -3.39 -21.68 -12.65
CA LEU A 257 -3.60 -22.77 -11.69
C LEU A 257 -3.42 -24.16 -12.31
N SER A 258 -3.68 -24.33 -13.61
CA SER A 258 -3.41 -25.59 -14.29
C SER A 258 -1.91 -25.87 -14.41
N VAL A 259 -1.12 -24.81 -14.54
CA VAL A 259 0.34 -24.89 -14.66
C VAL A 259 1.00 -24.96 -13.28
N PHE A 260 0.42 -24.27 -12.30
CA PHE A 260 0.89 -24.22 -10.92
C PHE A 260 -0.27 -24.58 -9.95
N PRO A 261 -0.59 -25.88 -9.77
CA PRO A 261 -1.75 -26.31 -8.99
C PRO A 261 -1.75 -25.87 -7.53
N ASN A 262 -0.57 -25.68 -6.94
CA ASN A 262 -0.41 -25.26 -5.55
C ASN A 262 -0.27 -23.74 -5.39
N LEU A 263 -0.32 -22.97 -6.50
CA LEU A 263 -0.04 -21.53 -6.47
C LEU A 263 -0.99 -20.74 -5.57
N TYR A 264 -2.18 -21.25 -5.31
CA TYR A 264 -3.16 -20.52 -4.49
C TYR A 264 -2.63 -20.20 -3.08
N THR A 265 -1.66 -20.98 -2.56
CA THR A 265 -1.00 -20.67 -1.27
C THR A 265 -0.04 -19.48 -1.38
N ASP A 266 0.52 -19.23 -2.57
CA ASP A 266 1.40 -18.10 -2.86
C ASP A 266 0.66 -16.82 -3.27
N LEU A 267 -0.48 -16.90 -3.97
CA LEU A 267 -1.23 -15.72 -4.45
C LEU A 267 -1.62 -14.75 -3.31
N GLY A 268 -1.80 -15.31 -2.11
CA GLY A 268 -2.17 -14.59 -0.90
C GLY A 268 -3.53 -13.91 -0.95
N THR A 269 -3.96 -13.40 0.21
CA THR A 269 -5.22 -12.65 0.34
C THR A 269 -5.32 -11.44 -0.60
N PRO A 270 -4.25 -10.65 -0.84
CA PRO A 270 -4.34 -9.49 -1.72
C PRO A 270 -4.78 -9.80 -3.16
N SER A 271 -4.42 -10.96 -3.71
CA SER A 271 -4.80 -11.35 -5.08
C SER A 271 -6.15 -12.08 -5.12
N ILE A 272 -6.43 -12.92 -4.10
CA ILE A 272 -7.66 -13.71 -4.03
C ILE A 272 -8.89 -12.81 -3.82
N MET A 273 -8.83 -11.83 -2.91
CA MET A 273 -10.00 -11.03 -2.56
C MET A 273 -10.57 -10.19 -3.73
N PRO A 274 -9.75 -9.50 -4.55
CA PRO A 274 -10.25 -8.86 -5.76
C PRO A 274 -10.96 -9.81 -6.72
N LEU A 275 -10.44 -11.01 -6.93
CA LEU A 275 -11.07 -12.02 -7.80
C LEU A 275 -12.44 -12.43 -7.23
N GLU A 276 -12.53 -12.71 -5.92
CA GLU A 276 -13.80 -13.06 -5.27
C GLU A 276 -14.82 -11.92 -5.37
N LEU A 277 -14.42 -10.65 -5.20
CA LEU A 277 -15.30 -9.50 -5.38
C LEU A 277 -15.80 -9.37 -6.84
N ILE A 278 -14.93 -9.60 -7.82
CA ILE A 278 -15.30 -9.57 -9.25
C ILE A 278 -16.32 -10.69 -9.55
N TRP A 279 -16.07 -11.91 -9.07
CA TRP A 279 -16.95 -13.06 -9.27
C TRP A 279 -18.28 -12.92 -8.54
N GLU A 280 -18.28 -12.37 -7.31
CA GLU A 280 -19.49 -12.00 -6.58
C GLU A 280 -20.34 -11.04 -7.41
N ARG A 281 -19.72 -9.97 -7.94
CA ARG A 281 -20.40 -8.94 -8.72
C ARG A 281 -21.03 -9.47 -10.02
N VAL A 282 -20.36 -10.40 -10.70
CA VAL A 282 -20.84 -11.00 -11.95
C VAL A 282 -21.76 -12.20 -11.70
N GLY A 283 -21.76 -12.77 -10.49
CA GLY A 283 -22.54 -13.96 -10.14
C GLY A 283 -22.04 -15.23 -10.84
N LYS A 284 -20.75 -15.25 -11.23
CA LYS A 284 -20.09 -16.38 -11.88
C LYS A 284 -18.71 -16.54 -11.28
N ARG A 285 -18.53 -17.63 -10.54
CA ARG A 285 -17.26 -18.03 -9.95
C ARG A 285 -16.75 -19.29 -10.66
N PRO A 286 -15.53 -19.28 -11.22
CA PRO A 286 -14.92 -20.48 -11.80
C PRO A 286 -14.57 -21.52 -10.72
N ALA A 287 -14.28 -22.75 -11.14
CA ALA A 287 -13.85 -23.80 -10.24
C ALA A 287 -12.36 -23.59 -9.88
N VAL A 288 -12.11 -22.92 -8.76
CA VAL A 288 -10.78 -22.67 -8.19
C VAL A 288 -10.54 -23.51 -6.92
N PRO A 289 -9.29 -23.83 -6.55
CA PRO A 289 -8.99 -24.77 -5.46
C PRO A 289 -9.14 -24.20 -4.05
N TRP A 290 -9.52 -22.92 -3.92
CA TRP A 290 -9.80 -22.30 -2.62
C TRP A 290 -11.29 -22.03 -2.43
N GLU A 291 -11.71 -21.95 -1.17
CA GLU A 291 -13.03 -21.47 -0.76
C GLU A 291 -12.85 -20.26 0.15
N VAL A 292 -13.57 -19.17 -0.14
CA VAL A 292 -13.62 -17.99 0.73
C VAL A 292 -15.06 -17.85 1.22
N ALA A 293 -15.24 -17.77 2.54
CA ALA A 293 -16.58 -17.56 3.10
C ALA A 293 -17.06 -16.14 2.78
N LEU A 294 -18.37 -15.97 2.61
CA LEU A 294 -18.96 -14.65 2.36
C LEU A 294 -18.67 -13.68 3.51
N GLU A 295 -18.58 -14.21 4.73
CA GLU A 295 -18.19 -13.48 5.94
C GLU A 295 -16.78 -12.89 5.83
N ASP A 296 -15.83 -13.61 5.23
CA ASP A 296 -14.45 -13.16 5.05
C ASP A 296 -14.35 -12.05 3.99
N VAL A 297 -15.10 -12.18 2.88
CA VAL A 297 -15.20 -11.12 1.86
C VAL A 297 -15.78 -9.84 2.48
N ASN A 298 -16.83 -9.97 3.32
CA ASN A 298 -17.43 -8.84 4.02
C ASN A 298 -16.52 -8.24 5.09
N ALA A 299 -15.69 -9.05 5.76
CA ALA A 299 -14.69 -8.58 6.70
C ALA A 299 -13.59 -7.80 5.98
N TRP A 300 -13.11 -8.32 4.84
CA TRP A 300 -12.13 -7.67 3.99
C TRP A 300 -12.61 -6.30 3.49
N ASP A 301 -13.81 -6.21 2.90
CA ASP A 301 -14.35 -4.94 2.41
C ASP A 301 -14.43 -3.88 3.52
N ARG A 302 -14.85 -4.29 4.72
CA ARG A 302 -14.91 -3.40 5.89
C ARG A 302 -13.53 -2.88 6.29
N VAL A 303 -12.54 -3.77 6.42
CA VAL A 303 -11.16 -3.41 6.79
C VAL A 303 -10.57 -2.46 5.74
N VAL A 304 -10.80 -2.71 4.45
CA VAL A 304 -10.35 -1.82 3.37
C VAL A 304 -11.01 -0.44 3.49
N ARG A 305 -12.32 -0.37 3.75
CA ARG A 305 -13.02 0.91 3.92
C ARG A 305 -12.55 1.67 5.16
N GLU A 306 -12.23 0.99 6.25
CA GLU A 306 -11.63 1.59 7.44
C GLU A 306 -10.24 2.20 7.13
N ASN A 307 -9.44 1.54 6.29
CA ASN A 307 -8.13 2.04 5.85
C ASN A 307 -8.22 3.28 4.93
N TYR A 308 -9.37 3.55 4.30
CA TYR A 308 -9.59 4.79 3.58
C TYR A 308 -9.88 5.99 4.48
N HIS A 309 -9.98 5.77 5.81
CA HIS A 309 -10.24 6.81 6.81
C HIS A 309 -11.48 7.65 6.48
N LEU A 310 -12.54 7.02 5.97
CA LEU A 310 -13.75 7.73 5.56
C LEU A 310 -14.33 8.54 6.73
N PRO A 311 -14.74 9.79 6.49
CA PRO A 311 -15.31 10.63 7.54
C PRO A 311 -16.71 10.14 7.94
N PRO A 312 -17.22 10.58 9.10
CA PRO A 312 -18.61 10.35 9.49
C PRO A 312 -19.59 10.83 8.41
N ASP A 313 -20.74 10.14 8.28
CA ASP A 313 -21.75 10.44 7.24
C ASP A 313 -22.17 11.92 7.22
N GLN A 314 -22.31 12.54 8.39
CA GLN A 314 -22.68 13.96 8.54
C GLN A 314 -21.65 14.95 7.95
N ASP A 315 -20.40 14.53 7.80
CA ASP A 315 -19.30 15.38 7.32
C ASP A 315 -18.90 15.04 5.87
N ARG A 316 -19.41 13.93 5.31
CA ARG A 316 -19.01 13.39 4.01
C ARG A 316 -19.26 14.37 2.86
N GLU A 317 -20.41 15.04 2.83
CA GLU A 317 -20.76 15.98 1.74
C GLU A 317 -19.85 17.21 1.74
N ASP A 318 -19.60 17.81 2.91
CA ASP A 318 -18.67 18.93 3.07
C ASP A 318 -17.25 18.55 2.60
N ILE A 319 -16.82 17.32 2.92
CA ILE A 319 -15.49 16.81 2.55
C ILE A 319 -15.41 16.53 1.06
N LEU A 320 -16.42 15.91 0.47
CA LEU A 320 -16.48 15.69 -0.98
C LEU A 320 -16.44 17.00 -1.77
N GLU A 321 -17.19 18.02 -1.34
CA GLU A 321 -17.11 19.36 -1.92
C GLU A 321 -15.71 19.96 -1.78
N SER A 322 -15.06 19.76 -0.62
CA SER A 322 -13.66 20.17 -0.40
C SER A 322 -12.72 19.48 -1.38
N LEU A 323 -12.83 18.17 -1.57
CA LEU A 323 -12.00 17.41 -2.52
C LEU A 323 -12.22 17.87 -3.95
N LYS A 324 -13.48 18.05 -4.36
CA LYS A 324 -13.86 18.61 -5.67
C LYS A 324 -13.23 19.98 -5.91
N ALA A 325 -13.26 20.86 -4.90
CA ALA A 325 -12.61 22.16 -4.97
C ALA A 325 -11.10 22.06 -5.15
N ARG A 326 -10.41 21.15 -4.44
CA ARG A 326 -8.96 20.94 -4.57
C ARG A 326 -8.56 20.48 -5.96
N VAL A 327 -9.27 19.47 -6.49
CA VAL A 327 -9.04 18.95 -7.84
C VAL A 327 -9.26 20.06 -8.88
N SER A 328 -10.33 20.84 -8.73
CA SER A 328 -10.68 21.91 -9.68
C SER A 328 -9.69 23.07 -9.68
N LEU A 329 -9.19 23.48 -8.51
CA LEU A 329 -8.33 24.67 -8.37
C LEU A 329 -6.86 24.39 -8.68
N GLY A 330 -6.37 23.19 -8.38
CA GLY A 330 -4.94 22.89 -8.43
C GLY A 330 -4.52 21.77 -9.36
N ARG A 331 -5.48 21.00 -9.90
CA ARG A 331 -5.23 19.62 -10.38
C ARG A 331 -4.46 18.80 -9.33
N ASP A 332 -4.70 19.11 -8.06
CA ASP A 332 -4.07 18.40 -6.96
C ASP A 332 -4.82 17.08 -6.78
N TRP A 333 -4.14 16.00 -7.15
CA TRP A 333 -4.66 14.65 -6.96
C TRP A 333 -4.13 14.02 -5.68
N SER A 334 -3.33 14.76 -4.89
CA SER A 334 -3.01 14.40 -3.52
C SER A 334 -4.17 14.80 -2.62
N LEU A 335 -5.10 13.86 -2.44
CA LEU A 335 -6.34 14.07 -1.69
C LEU A 335 -6.18 13.85 -0.18
N TYR A 336 -4.95 13.91 0.33
CA TYR A 336 -4.62 13.69 1.75
C TYR A 336 -5.57 14.46 2.69
N PRO A 337 -6.05 13.83 3.79
CA PRO A 337 -5.68 12.50 4.32
C PRO A 337 -6.32 11.32 3.59
N TYR A 338 -7.14 11.58 2.57
CA TYR A 338 -7.87 10.56 1.85
C TYR A 338 -7.06 10.06 0.66
N SER A 339 -7.07 8.74 0.43
CA SER A 339 -6.58 8.19 -0.83
C SER A 339 -7.53 8.55 -1.98
N LEU A 340 -7.04 8.53 -3.21
CA LEU A 340 -7.89 8.73 -4.38
C LEU A 340 -8.98 7.64 -4.49
N ALA A 341 -8.64 6.39 -4.18
CA ALA A 341 -9.60 5.29 -4.08
C ALA A 341 -10.67 5.56 -3.01
N GLY A 342 -10.28 6.03 -1.82
CA GLY A 342 -11.19 6.45 -0.77
C GLY A 342 -12.12 7.58 -1.20
N ALA A 343 -11.62 8.58 -1.95
CA ALA A 343 -12.43 9.65 -2.51
C ALA A 343 -13.48 9.14 -3.51
N VAL A 344 -13.11 8.20 -4.40
CA VAL A 344 -14.05 7.55 -5.31
C VAL A 344 -15.14 6.80 -4.52
N VAL A 345 -14.75 6.02 -3.50
CA VAL A 345 -15.72 5.31 -2.64
C VAL A 345 -16.67 6.28 -1.96
N MET A 346 -16.19 7.38 -1.38
CA MET A 346 -17.05 8.40 -0.78
C MET A 346 -18.04 8.99 -1.77
N ALA A 347 -17.57 9.29 -3.00
CA ALA A 347 -18.42 9.86 -4.04
C ALA A 347 -19.52 8.86 -4.46
N LEU A 348 -19.17 7.58 -4.61
CA LEU A 348 -20.14 6.52 -4.89
C LEU A 348 -21.17 6.36 -3.77
N ASP A 349 -20.73 6.33 -2.51
CA ASP A 349 -21.61 6.24 -1.35
C ASP A 349 -22.58 7.44 -1.25
N ALA A 350 -22.15 8.63 -1.69
CA ALA A 350 -22.95 9.85 -1.73
C ALA A 350 -23.80 10.00 -3.00
N GLY A 351 -23.69 9.08 -3.96
CA GLY A 351 -24.39 9.16 -5.26
C GLY A 351 -23.82 10.21 -6.23
N TRP A 352 -22.61 10.71 -5.99
CA TRP A 352 -21.90 11.66 -6.84
C TRP A 352 -21.22 10.95 -8.02
N MET A 353 -22.03 10.42 -8.94
CA MET A 353 -21.57 9.55 -10.02
C MET A 353 -20.61 10.24 -11.00
N ASP A 354 -20.82 11.54 -11.27
CA ASP A 354 -19.98 12.30 -12.20
C ASP A 354 -18.58 12.53 -11.62
N GLU A 355 -18.48 12.90 -10.35
CA GLU A 355 -17.22 13.05 -9.62
C GLU A 355 -16.52 11.70 -9.43
N ALA A 356 -17.26 10.66 -9.04
CA ALA A 356 -16.72 9.30 -8.92
C ALA A 356 -16.10 8.84 -10.25
N ARG A 357 -16.77 9.07 -11.38
CA ARG A 357 -16.25 8.78 -12.72
C ARG A 357 -15.00 9.60 -13.03
N CYS A 358 -15.01 10.90 -12.75
CA CYS A 358 -13.87 11.78 -13.00
C CYS A 358 -12.63 11.34 -12.20
N TRP A 359 -12.80 11.00 -10.93
CA TRP A 359 -11.72 10.57 -10.04
C TRP A 359 -11.25 9.15 -10.35
N MET A 360 -12.18 8.26 -10.73
CA MET A 360 -11.85 6.92 -11.22
C MET A 360 -10.98 6.99 -12.48
N HIS A 361 -11.24 7.92 -13.40
CA HIS A 361 -10.40 8.15 -14.57
C HIS A 361 -8.95 8.46 -14.18
N LYS A 362 -8.73 9.32 -13.18
CA LYS A 362 -7.39 9.58 -12.66
C LYS A 362 -6.78 8.33 -12.00
N LEU A 363 -7.55 7.62 -11.18
CA LEU A 363 -7.07 6.43 -10.47
C LEU A 363 -6.58 5.34 -11.44
N VAL A 364 -7.34 5.11 -12.52
CA VAL A 364 -6.95 4.16 -13.58
C VAL A 364 -5.73 4.64 -14.36
N GLN A 365 -5.59 5.95 -14.61
CA GLN A 365 -4.38 6.48 -15.24
C GLN A 365 -3.12 6.27 -14.38
N ASP A 366 -3.25 6.42 -13.06
CA ASP A 366 -2.17 6.14 -12.12
C ASP A 366 -1.86 4.62 -12.12
N ALA A 367 -2.90 3.77 -12.17
CA ALA A 367 -2.74 2.32 -12.25
C ALA A 367 -2.08 1.82 -13.54
N LEU A 368 -2.32 2.48 -14.68
CA LEU A 368 -1.63 2.19 -15.93
C LEU A 368 -0.13 2.53 -15.85
N SER A 369 0.25 3.43 -14.96
CA SER A 369 1.65 3.83 -14.75
C SER A 369 2.37 2.94 -13.73
N LEU A 370 1.62 2.24 -12.87
CA LEU A 370 2.12 1.44 -11.75
C LEU A 370 1.30 0.15 -11.61
N GLU A 371 1.82 -0.96 -12.12
CA GLU A 371 1.11 -2.25 -12.24
C GLU A 371 0.54 -2.79 -10.91
N ALA A 372 1.17 -2.50 -9.77
CA ALA A 372 0.69 -2.94 -8.45
C ALA A 372 -0.65 -2.31 -8.03
N ILE A 373 -1.06 -1.18 -8.61
CA ILE A 373 -2.26 -0.42 -8.19
C ILE A 373 -3.55 -1.15 -8.55
N TRP A 374 -3.56 -2.01 -9.57
CA TRP A 374 -4.76 -2.77 -9.97
C TRP A 374 -5.31 -3.62 -8.84
N ILE A 375 -4.44 -4.43 -8.24
CA ILE A 375 -4.76 -5.23 -7.05
C ILE A 375 -4.88 -4.32 -5.82
N LEU A 376 -3.93 -3.41 -5.59
CA LEU A 376 -3.77 -2.72 -4.31
C LEU A 376 -4.69 -1.52 -4.10
N GLU A 377 -5.41 -1.06 -5.10
CA GLU A 377 -6.34 0.08 -4.95
C GLU A 377 -7.71 -0.23 -5.57
N LEU A 378 -7.78 -0.57 -6.86
CA LEU A 378 -9.04 -0.73 -7.59
C LEU A 378 -9.80 -2.00 -7.17
N GLY A 379 -9.08 -3.11 -7.00
CA GLY A 379 -9.66 -4.42 -6.69
C GLY A 379 -10.04 -4.65 -5.22
N ARG A 380 -9.75 -3.72 -4.31
CA ARG A 380 -9.82 -4.00 -2.86
C ARG A 380 -11.18 -3.82 -2.23
N CYS A 381 -12.05 -3.01 -2.81
CA CYS A 381 -13.34 -2.65 -2.22
C CYS A 381 -14.48 -2.99 -3.17
N ARG A 382 -15.58 -3.52 -2.62
CA ARG A 382 -16.79 -3.88 -3.37
C ARG A 382 -17.31 -2.70 -4.19
N SER A 383 -17.41 -1.49 -3.62
CA SER A 383 -17.90 -0.31 -4.34
C SER A 383 -17.03 0.04 -5.56
N LEU A 384 -15.70 -0.14 -5.47
CA LEU A 384 -14.78 0.11 -6.58
C LEU A 384 -14.87 -0.98 -7.64
N VAL A 385 -14.95 -2.25 -7.24
CA VAL A 385 -15.11 -3.38 -8.15
C VAL A 385 -16.43 -3.26 -8.92
N ASP A 386 -17.53 -3.00 -8.21
CA ASP A 386 -18.87 -2.83 -8.79
C ASP A 386 -18.90 -1.72 -9.84
N PHE A 387 -18.24 -0.60 -9.53
CA PHE A 387 -18.14 0.54 -10.44
C PHE A 387 -17.20 0.26 -11.61
N SER A 388 -16.10 -0.45 -11.39
CA SER A 388 -15.13 -0.82 -12.42
C SER A 388 -15.73 -1.74 -13.47
N VAL A 389 -16.35 -2.83 -13.01
CA VAL A 389 -17.00 -3.86 -13.83
C VAL A 389 -18.21 -3.32 -14.59
N SER A 390 -18.72 -2.14 -14.24
CA SER A 390 -19.77 -1.45 -15.02
C SER A 390 -19.31 -0.97 -16.40
N GLY A 391 -18.02 -1.06 -16.69
CA GLY A 391 -17.40 -0.69 -17.97
C GLY A 391 -16.60 0.61 -17.94
N VAL A 392 -16.57 1.31 -16.79
CA VAL A 392 -15.82 2.57 -16.63
C VAL A 392 -14.33 2.34 -16.87
N VAL A 393 -13.75 1.27 -16.32
CA VAL A 393 -12.31 0.99 -16.49
C VAL A 393 -12.00 0.65 -17.95
N ALA A 394 -12.78 -0.20 -18.61
CA ALA A 394 -12.58 -0.51 -20.03
C ALA A 394 -12.73 0.72 -20.95
N GLU A 395 -13.63 1.65 -20.62
CA GLU A 395 -13.75 2.93 -21.32
C GLU A 395 -12.45 3.74 -21.22
N ILE A 396 -11.83 3.78 -20.04
CA ILE A 396 -10.59 4.53 -19.78
C ILE A 396 -9.37 3.86 -20.42
N THR A 397 -9.25 2.53 -20.30
CA THR A 397 -8.11 1.79 -20.87
C THR A 397 -8.23 1.60 -22.38
N GLY A 398 -9.44 1.73 -22.93
CA GLY A 398 -9.73 1.48 -24.35
C GLY A 398 -9.61 0.00 -24.72
N HIS A 399 -9.53 -0.91 -23.73
CA HIS A 399 -9.27 -2.32 -23.94
C HIS A 399 -10.55 -3.03 -24.37
N SER A 400 -10.62 -3.47 -25.63
CA SER A 400 -11.82 -4.14 -26.14
C SER A 400 -11.89 -5.59 -25.67
N ALA A 401 -13.08 -6.19 -25.71
CA ALA A 401 -13.24 -7.61 -25.39
C ALA A 401 -12.42 -8.53 -26.29
N SER A 402 -12.21 -8.15 -27.57
CA SER A 402 -11.37 -8.92 -28.48
C SER A 402 -9.89 -8.85 -28.10
N ASP A 403 -9.43 -7.68 -27.66
CA ASP A 403 -8.05 -7.50 -27.22
C ASP A 403 -7.81 -8.28 -25.93
N ALA A 404 -8.75 -8.24 -24.97
CA ALA A 404 -8.68 -8.97 -23.72
C ALA A 404 -8.61 -10.49 -23.93
N GLU A 405 -9.43 -11.04 -24.83
CA GLU A 405 -9.38 -12.46 -25.18
C GLU A 405 -8.09 -12.84 -25.90
N GLN A 406 -7.55 -11.95 -26.75
CA GLN A 406 -6.25 -12.16 -27.40
C GLN A 406 -5.10 -12.15 -26.38
N ASP A 407 -5.11 -11.21 -25.44
CA ASP A 407 -4.14 -11.10 -24.36
C ASP A 407 -4.19 -12.34 -23.45
N ALA A 408 -5.38 -12.76 -23.04
CA ALA A 408 -5.58 -13.97 -22.25
C ALA A 408 -5.09 -15.23 -22.99
N ALA A 409 -5.36 -15.34 -24.29
CA ALA A 409 -4.87 -16.45 -25.12
C ALA A 409 -3.33 -16.46 -25.24
N ALA A 410 -2.70 -15.28 -25.39
CA ALA A 410 -1.25 -15.17 -25.46
C ALA A 410 -0.58 -15.56 -24.13
N ILE A 411 -1.12 -15.09 -23.00
CA ILE A 411 -0.65 -15.46 -21.65
C ILE A 411 -0.83 -16.95 -21.41
N ARG A 412 -2.01 -17.49 -21.71
CA ARG A 412 -2.28 -18.93 -21.61
C ARG A 412 -1.28 -19.75 -22.40
N GLN A 413 -1.02 -19.39 -23.66
CA GLN A 413 -0.05 -20.10 -24.50
C GLN A 413 1.36 -20.02 -23.92
N ALA A 414 1.77 -18.87 -23.37
CA ALA A 414 3.07 -18.72 -22.72
C ALA A 414 3.18 -19.55 -21.43
N LEU A 415 2.12 -19.61 -20.63
CA LEU A 415 2.04 -20.46 -19.43
C LEU A 415 2.07 -21.94 -19.80
N GLU A 416 1.30 -22.37 -20.81
CA GLU A 416 1.31 -23.77 -21.29
C GLU A 416 2.67 -24.18 -21.88
N ALA A 417 3.41 -23.22 -22.45
CA ALA A 417 4.77 -23.41 -22.93
C ALA A 417 5.84 -23.23 -21.83
N PHE A 418 5.44 -22.81 -20.63
CA PHE A 418 6.35 -22.60 -19.51
C PHE A 418 6.91 -23.96 -19.08
N SER A 419 8.23 -24.06 -19.05
CA SER A 419 8.91 -25.36 -19.01
C SER A 419 8.61 -26.21 -17.77
N GLU A 420 8.05 -25.66 -16.69
CA GLU A 420 7.76 -26.40 -15.44
C GLU A 420 6.62 -27.42 -15.56
N THR A 421 5.71 -27.32 -16.54
CA THR A 421 4.63 -28.30 -16.75
C THR A 421 4.94 -29.39 -17.75
N SER A 422 6.07 -29.32 -18.44
CA SER A 422 6.42 -30.42 -19.31
C SER A 422 6.84 -31.59 -18.43
N ILE A 423 6.29 -32.77 -18.73
CA ILE A 423 6.78 -34.05 -18.22
C ILE A 423 8.31 -34.10 -18.28
N GLU A 424 8.92 -33.44 -19.27
CA GLU A 424 10.37 -33.34 -19.45
C GLU A 424 11.09 -32.57 -18.32
N ALA A 425 10.52 -31.53 -17.73
CA ALA A 425 11.15 -30.80 -16.62
C ALA A 425 11.06 -31.59 -15.31
N GLU A 426 9.92 -32.22 -15.04
CA GLU A 426 9.80 -33.17 -13.94
C GLU A 426 10.73 -34.36 -14.14
N GLU A 427 10.80 -34.92 -15.35
CA GLU A 427 11.73 -36.00 -15.70
C GLU A 427 13.18 -35.54 -15.57
N ARG A 428 13.51 -34.30 -15.95
CA ARG A 428 14.85 -33.73 -15.77
C ARG A 428 15.18 -33.53 -14.29
N GLN A 429 14.25 -33.04 -13.48
CA GLN A 429 14.43 -32.91 -12.03
C GLN A 429 14.54 -34.27 -11.35
N ARG A 430 13.70 -35.24 -11.73
CA ARG A 430 13.79 -36.64 -11.29
C ARG A 430 15.11 -37.27 -11.71
N SER A 431 15.55 -37.05 -12.96
CA SER A 431 16.83 -37.55 -13.49
C SER A 431 18.02 -36.92 -12.78
N ASN A 432 18.01 -35.60 -12.57
CA ASN A 432 19.04 -34.89 -11.81
C ASN A 432 19.09 -35.40 -10.37
N SER A 433 17.94 -35.47 -9.69
CA SER A 433 17.83 -35.98 -8.32
C SER A 433 18.30 -37.43 -8.23
N ALA A 434 17.93 -38.28 -9.19
CA ALA A 434 18.37 -39.66 -9.29
C ALA A 434 19.88 -39.77 -9.50
N ARG A 435 20.49 -38.88 -10.30
CA ARG A 435 21.93 -38.82 -10.52
C ARG A 435 22.68 -38.52 -9.22
N PHE A 436 22.23 -37.54 -8.44
CA PHE A 436 22.82 -37.25 -7.13
C PHE A 436 22.51 -38.33 -6.10
N ALA A 437 21.32 -38.95 -6.17
CA ALA A 437 20.96 -40.07 -5.30
C ALA A 437 21.86 -41.29 -5.49
N ALA A 438 22.24 -41.58 -6.74
CA ALA A 438 23.15 -42.66 -7.10
C ALA A 438 24.64 -42.36 -6.83
N ALA A 439 25.01 -41.09 -6.65
CA ALA A 439 26.41 -40.70 -6.46
C ALA A 439 26.97 -41.17 -5.10
N ALA A 440 28.23 -41.62 -5.07
CA ALA A 440 28.87 -42.03 -3.83
C ALA A 440 29.08 -40.84 -2.87
N TRP A 441 29.04 -41.09 -1.57
CA TRP A 441 29.24 -40.06 -0.54
C TRP A 441 30.52 -39.23 -0.72
N PRO A 442 31.71 -39.82 -0.98
CA PRO A 442 32.93 -39.03 -1.17
C PRO A 442 32.81 -38.05 -2.35
N THR A 443 32.07 -38.42 -3.40
CA THR A 443 31.83 -37.55 -4.54
C THR A 443 30.93 -36.38 -4.15
N LEU A 444 29.81 -36.64 -3.47
CA LEU A 444 28.88 -35.59 -3.02
C LEU A 444 29.56 -34.62 -2.06
N VAL A 445 30.29 -35.12 -1.05
CA VAL A 445 30.97 -34.28 -0.06
C VAL A 445 32.05 -33.42 -0.71
N LYS A 446 32.82 -33.97 -1.66
CA LYS A 446 33.84 -33.19 -2.37
C LYS A 446 33.26 -32.06 -3.21
N MET A 447 32.04 -32.21 -3.74
CA MET A 447 31.38 -31.11 -4.47
C MET A 447 31.15 -29.90 -3.56
N LEU A 448 30.94 -30.10 -2.26
CA LEU A 448 30.66 -29.01 -1.32
C LEU A 448 31.81 -27.99 -1.23
N ASP A 449 33.05 -28.36 -1.61
CA ASP A 449 34.18 -27.42 -1.70
C ASP A 449 33.91 -26.24 -2.64
N ALA A 450 33.06 -26.42 -3.67
CA ALA A 450 32.72 -25.34 -4.60
C ALA A 450 31.80 -24.27 -3.97
N LEU A 451 31.15 -24.58 -2.85
CA LEU A 451 30.32 -23.63 -2.10
C LEU A 451 31.10 -22.84 -1.07
N LYS A 452 32.36 -23.19 -0.80
CA LYS A 452 33.18 -22.59 0.26
C LYS A 452 33.28 -21.06 0.15
N LEU A 453 33.07 -20.34 1.26
CA LEU A 453 33.31 -18.89 1.35
C LEU A 453 34.82 -18.57 1.31
N GLU A 454 35.16 -17.39 0.79
CA GLU A 454 36.56 -16.97 0.57
C GLU A 454 37.43 -16.96 1.85
N ASP A 455 36.80 -16.73 3.01
CA ASP A 455 37.49 -16.58 4.29
C ASP A 455 37.94 -17.90 4.93
N TYR A 456 37.45 -19.05 4.47
CA TYR A 456 37.86 -20.35 5.02
C TYR A 456 39.04 -20.92 4.23
N GLU A 457 39.91 -21.71 4.85
CA GLU A 457 40.99 -22.43 4.14
C GLU A 457 40.51 -23.78 3.56
N ALA A 458 39.58 -24.44 4.25
CA ALA A 458 38.94 -25.68 3.82
C ALA A 458 37.47 -25.69 4.25
N ALA A 459 36.59 -26.23 3.40
CA ALA A 459 35.18 -26.44 3.73
C ALA A 459 34.97 -27.69 4.60
N LEU A 460 35.81 -28.71 4.38
CA LEU A 460 35.71 -30.02 5.02
C LEU A 460 36.64 -30.12 6.23
N ARG A 461 36.13 -30.71 7.32
CA ARG A 461 36.89 -31.04 8.52
C ARG A 461 37.53 -32.44 8.39
N PRO A 462 38.58 -32.76 9.17
CA PRO A 462 39.13 -34.12 9.20
C PRO A 462 38.04 -35.16 9.50
N PRO A 463 38.08 -36.38 8.91
CA PRO A 463 37.07 -37.39 9.16
C PRO A 463 37.00 -37.86 10.61
N ALA A 464 35.81 -38.21 11.08
CA ALA A 464 35.61 -38.77 12.41
C ALA A 464 36.16 -40.21 12.48
N SER A 465 36.65 -40.61 13.66
CA SER A 465 37.00 -42.01 13.88
C SER A 465 35.75 -42.84 14.18
N PRO A 466 35.68 -44.13 13.79
CA PRO A 466 34.58 -45.01 14.19
C PRO A 466 34.40 -45.15 15.71
N SER A 467 35.46 -44.91 16.49
CA SER A 467 35.39 -44.83 17.95
C SER A 467 34.71 -43.54 18.44
N ALA A 468 34.97 -42.40 17.79
CA ALA A 468 34.34 -41.13 18.14
C ALA A 468 32.82 -41.17 17.89
N VAL A 469 32.40 -41.72 16.75
CA VAL A 469 30.98 -41.93 16.44
C VAL A 469 30.30 -42.80 17.49
N ARG A 470 30.90 -43.95 17.84
CA ARG A 470 30.34 -44.84 18.89
C ARG A 470 30.29 -44.17 20.27
N ALA A 471 31.30 -43.40 20.63
CA ALA A 471 31.33 -42.66 21.89
C ALA A 471 30.22 -41.59 21.93
N ALA A 472 29.94 -40.93 20.81
CA ALA A 472 28.84 -39.99 20.70
C ALA A 472 27.47 -40.68 20.78
N GLU A 473 27.27 -41.81 20.11
CA GLU A 473 26.04 -42.60 20.20
C GLU A 473 25.78 -43.08 21.65
N GLU A 474 26.82 -43.55 22.34
CA GLU A 474 26.75 -43.93 23.76
C GLU A 474 26.39 -42.73 24.64
N ARG A 475 27.02 -41.57 24.40
CA ARG A 475 26.78 -40.33 25.14
C ARG A 475 25.38 -39.76 24.91
N LEU A 476 24.89 -39.81 23.68
CA LEU A 476 23.56 -39.32 23.29
C LEU A 476 22.45 -40.31 23.65
N GLY A 477 22.80 -41.57 23.94
CA GLY A 477 21.84 -42.63 24.24
C GLY A 477 20.99 -43.04 23.03
N VAL A 478 21.49 -42.80 21.82
CA VAL A 478 20.79 -43.11 20.57
C VAL A 478 21.76 -43.50 19.47
N GLU A 479 21.33 -44.36 18.55
CA GLU A 479 22.08 -44.63 17.33
C GLU A 479 21.89 -43.48 16.33
N LEU A 480 22.98 -42.93 15.80
CA LEU A 480 22.91 -41.88 14.80
C LEU A 480 22.44 -42.46 13.45
N PRO A 481 21.77 -41.67 12.60
CA PRO A 481 21.38 -42.11 11.26
C PRO A 481 22.55 -42.66 10.46
N ALA A 482 22.35 -43.79 9.79
CA ALA A 482 23.42 -44.49 9.06
C ALA A 482 24.07 -43.59 7.99
N ASP A 483 23.27 -42.78 7.31
CA ASP A 483 23.70 -41.86 6.27
C ASP A 483 24.54 -40.70 6.84
N TYR A 484 24.21 -40.21 8.03
CA TYR A 484 25.03 -39.23 8.75
C TYR A 484 26.33 -39.81 9.27
N LYS A 485 26.33 -41.07 9.74
CA LYS A 485 27.58 -41.77 10.10
C LYS A 485 28.52 -41.91 8.91
N GLU A 486 28.01 -42.27 7.74
CA GLU A 486 28.80 -42.36 6.51
C GLU A 486 29.41 -40.99 6.15
N PHE A 487 28.66 -39.91 6.30
CA PHE A 487 29.15 -38.55 6.13
C PHE A 487 30.27 -38.20 7.13
N LEU A 488 30.07 -38.47 8.42
CA LEU A 488 31.05 -38.18 9.48
C LEU A 488 32.38 -38.91 9.28
N LEU A 489 32.35 -40.12 8.72
CA LEU A 489 33.54 -40.89 8.36
C LEU A 489 34.31 -40.33 7.14
N ILE A 490 33.75 -39.33 6.45
CA ILE A 490 34.41 -38.58 5.37
C ILE A 490 34.83 -37.19 5.86
N THR A 491 33.98 -36.51 6.63
CA THR A 491 34.26 -35.19 7.21
C THR A 491 33.53 -35.04 8.55
N ASN A 492 34.25 -34.71 9.62
CA ASN A 492 33.66 -34.56 10.96
C ASN A 492 33.04 -33.17 11.15
N GLY A 493 31.95 -32.89 10.42
CA GLY A 493 31.33 -31.57 10.34
C GLY A 493 31.79 -30.78 9.11
N LEU A 494 31.40 -29.51 9.04
CA LEU A 494 31.67 -28.57 7.95
C LEU A 494 31.93 -27.18 8.52
N GLU A 495 32.76 -26.40 7.83
CA GLU A 495 32.73 -24.95 8.01
C GLU A 495 31.50 -24.35 7.30
N MET A 496 31.18 -23.08 7.59
CA MET A 496 30.09 -22.39 6.91
C MET A 496 30.40 -22.27 5.40
N LEU A 497 29.53 -22.82 4.56
CA LEU A 497 29.70 -22.80 3.10
C LEU A 497 28.85 -21.69 2.48
N SER A 498 27.60 -21.55 2.89
CA SER A 498 26.71 -20.52 2.39
C SER A 498 25.58 -20.28 3.40
N ILE A 499 24.71 -19.32 3.11
CA ILE A 499 23.50 -19.08 3.92
C ILE A 499 22.64 -20.35 4.00
N ASP A 500 22.57 -21.17 2.94
CA ASP A 500 21.83 -22.43 2.95
C ASP A 500 22.63 -23.63 3.51
N ALA A 501 23.87 -23.40 3.96
CA ALA A 501 24.83 -24.42 4.38
C ALA A 501 25.60 -23.99 5.64
N PRO A 502 24.95 -24.01 6.83
CA PRO A 502 25.57 -23.62 8.08
C PRO A 502 26.76 -24.52 8.42
N ALA A 503 27.65 -23.99 9.27
CA ALA A 503 28.70 -24.79 9.86
C ALA A 503 28.10 -25.96 10.66
N LEU A 504 28.67 -27.15 10.52
CA LEU A 504 28.20 -28.36 11.20
C LEU A 504 29.18 -28.77 12.29
N LYS A 505 28.63 -29.04 13.47
CA LYS A 505 29.38 -29.51 14.64
C LYS A 505 30.10 -30.82 14.35
N PRO A 506 31.28 -31.03 14.94
CA PRO A 506 31.91 -32.34 14.96
C PRO A 506 31.09 -33.29 15.86
N VAL A 507 31.20 -34.59 15.61
CA VAL A 507 30.38 -35.62 16.29
C VAL A 507 30.53 -35.59 17.82
N GLU A 508 31.68 -35.15 18.31
CA GLU A 508 31.99 -35.01 19.73
C GLU A 508 31.16 -33.91 20.42
N GLU A 509 30.71 -32.89 19.68
CA GLU A 509 30.01 -31.71 20.19
C GLU A 509 28.49 -31.77 19.99
N LEU A 510 27.98 -32.78 19.29
CA LEU A 510 26.54 -32.99 19.13
C LEU A 510 25.86 -33.11 20.50
N CYS A 511 24.77 -32.40 20.72
CA CYS A 511 24.04 -32.40 21.98
C CYS A 511 22.53 -32.34 21.78
N TRP A 512 21.82 -32.87 22.77
CA TRP A 512 20.38 -32.69 22.88
C TRP A 512 20.09 -31.32 23.46
N GLU A 513 19.17 -30.60 22.83
CA GLU A 513 18.61 -29.36 23.36
C GLU A 513 17.08 -29.43 23.29
N THR A 514 16.43 -28.70 24.18
CA THR A 514 14.97 -28.56 24.17
C THR A 514 14.56 -27.40 23.26
N PRO A 515 13.38 -27.46 22.61
CA PRO A 515 12.90 -26.33 21.82
C PRO A 515 12.80 -25.05 22.62
N GLU A 516 12.46 -25.12 23.91
CA GLU A 516 12.40 -23.97 24.81
C GLU A 516 13.77 -23.29 24.97
N GLU A 517 14.86 -24.06 25.11
CA GLU A 517 16.23 -23.52 25.18
C GLU A 517 16.64 -22.80 23.88
N LEU A 518 16.08 -23.24 22.76
CA LEU A 518 16.31 -22.68 21.43
C LEU A 518 15.32 -21.56 21.05
N GLY A 519 14.29 -21.30 21.85
CA GLY A 519 13.20 -20.37 21.52
C GLY A 519 12.29 -20.85 20.38
N LEU A 520 12.12 -22.17 20.26
CA LEU A 520 11.34 -22.87 19.24
C LEU A 520 10.14 -23.63 19.82
N ASP A 521 9.70 -23.30 21.02
CA ASP A 521 8.53 -23.88 21.68
C ASP A 521 7.21 -23.66 20.90
N TRP A 522 7.19 -22.61 20.08
CA TRP A 522 6.11 -22.32 19.15
C TRP A 522 6.10 -23.24 17.91
N MET A 523 7.24 -23.86 17.56
CA MET A 523 7.40 -24.58 16.31
C MET A 523 6.68 -25.94 16.33
N ARG A 524 6.04 -26.29 15.22
CA ARG A 524 5.34 -27.56 15.03
C ARG A 524 5.96 -28.37 13.90
N VAL A 525 5.89 -29.70 14.01
CA VAL A 525 6.54 -30.61 13.04
C VAL A 525 5.62 -30.86 11.84
N SER A 526 5.79 -30.08 10.77
CA SER A 526 4.96 -30.15 9.55
C SER A 526 5.51 -31.08 8.47
N LEU A 527 6.75 -31.56 8.60
CA LEU A 527 7.40 -32.43 7.61
C LEU A 527 7.43 -31.83 6.20
N GLY A 528 7.50 -30.49 6.10
CA GLY A 528 7.50 -29.76 4.83
C GLY A 528 6.13 -29.70 4.14
N CYS A 529 5.06 -30.13 4.82
CA CYS A 529 3.71 -29.96 4.33
C CYS A 529 3.25 -28.52 4.59
N GLU A 530 2.64 -27.90 3.60
CA GLU A 530 1.87 -26.67 3.81
C GLU A 530 0.66 -27.00 4.68
N VAL A 531 0.52 -26.26 5.78
CA VAL A 531 -0.56 -26.39 6.76
C VAL A 531 -1.09 -25.02 7.12
N ASP A 532 -2.39 -24.91 7.32
CA ASP A 532 -2.99 -23.67 7.85
C ASP A 532 -2.82 -23.58 9.38
N ALA A 533 -3.16 -22.44 9.97
CA ALA A 533 -3.00 -22.21 11.42
C ALA A 533 -3.79 -23.23 12.28
N SER A 534 -4.95 -23.70 11.80
CA SER A 534 -5.78 -24.66 12.53
C SER A 534 -5.27 -26.11 12.41
N GLU A 535 -4.66 -26.44 11.27
CA GLU A 535 -3.94 -27.70 11.06
C GLU A 535 -2.64 -27.70 11.89
N GLU A 536 -1.92 -26.59 11.94
CA GLU A 536 -0.66 -26.44 12.67
C GLU A 536 -0.82 -26.68 14.18
N GLU A 537 -1.91 -26.19 14.78
CA GLU A 537 -2.24 -26.43 16.19
C GLU A 537 -2.40 -27.92 16.55
N GLN A 538 -2.71 -28.78 15.58
CA GLN A 538 -2.90 -30.21 15.78
C GLN A 538 -1.60 -31.01 15.63
N LEU A 539 -0.56 -30.41 15.04
CA LEU A 539 0.73 -31.05 14.85
C LEU A 539 1.49 -31.17 16.19
N PRO A 540 2.32 -32.21 16.37
CA PRO A 540 3.11 -32.33 17.58
C PRO A 540 4.20 -31.26 17.63
N ALA A 541 4.45 -30.74 18.83
CA ALA A 541 5.67 -30.01 19.13
C ALA A 541 6.87 -30.95 19.16
N MET A 542 8.07 -30.41 18.97
CA MET A 542 9.31 -31.15 19.20
C MET A 542 9.48 -31.39 20.71
N ASN A 543 9.97 -32.56 21.12
CA ASN A 543 10.28 -32.83 22.53
C ASN A 543 11.69 -32.39 22.89
N ARG A 544 12.63 -32.71 21.99
CA ARG A 544 14.03 -32.32 22.00
C ARG A 544 14.54 -32.49 20.57
N VAL A 545 15.65 -31.82 20.28
CA VAL A 545 16.31 -31.89 18.98
C VAL A 545 17.78 -32.18 19.17
N LEU A 546 18.37 -32.92 18.24
CA LEU A 546 19.82 -33.11 18.20
C LEU A 546 20.41 -32.01 17.33
N VAL A 547 21.16 -31.09 17.95
CA VAL A 547 21.70 -29.90 17.28
C VAL A 547 22.88 -30.30 16.38
N LEU A 548 22.77 -30.00 15.09
CA LEU A 548 23.78 -30.31 14.09
C LEU A 548 24.66 -29.10 13.75
N SER A 549 24.09 -27.89 13.76
CA SER A 549 24.81 -26.68 13.39
C SER A 549 25.63 -26.10 14.55
N ASP A 550 26.74 -25.43 14.21
CA ASP A 550 27.68 -24.80 15.15
C ASP A 550 27.25 -23.37 15.55
N GLY A 551 25.99 -23.24 15.95
CA GLY A 551 25.36 -21.94 16.24
C GLY A 551 25.32 -21.00 15.04
N GLY A 552 25.08 -19.72 15.31
CA GLY A 552 25.01 -18.68 14.30
C GLY A 552 23.58 -18.30 13.94
N GLU A 553 23.47 -17.79 12.74
CA GLU A 553 22.29 -17.13 12.24
C GLU A 553 21.35 -18.21 11.62
N GLU A 554 21.89 -19.27 11.01
CA GLU A 554 21.13 -20.43 10.52
C GLU A 554 21.28 -21.65 11.43
N SER A 555 20.20 -22.41 11.58
CA SER A 555 20.17 -23.56 12.48
C SER A 555 19.69 -24.83 11.80
N MET A 556 20.35 -25.95 12.14
CA MET A 556 19.99 -27.26 11.62
C MET A 556 19.94 -28.28 12.74
N TRP A 557 18.87 -29.06 12.76
CA TRP A 557 18.64 -30.06 13.79
C TRP A 557 18.04 -31.34 13.24
N TYR A 558 18.23 -32.42 13.98
CA TYR A 558 17.45 -33.64 13.83
C TYR A 558 16.23 -33.65 14.74
N VAL A 559 15.09 -34.02 14.15
CA VAL A 559 13.85 -34.33 14.85
C VAL A 559 13.76 -35.84 15.08
N GLU A 560 13.37 -36.22 16.29
CA GLU A 560 13.27 -37.63 16.69
C GLU A 560 12.25 -38.42 15.86
N PRO A 561 12.54 -39.69 15.51
CA PRO A 561 11.65 -40.54 14.71
C PRO A 561 10.24 -40.68 15.26
N ASP A 562 10.08 -40.70 16.59
CA ASP A 562 8.78 -40.83 17.24
C ASP A 562 7.89 -39.60 17.01
N VAL A 563 8.46 -38.39 17.04
CA VAL A 563 7.74 -37.14 16.78
C VAL A 563 7.40 -37.03 15.29
N VAL A 564 8.34 -37.39 14.41
CA VAL A 564 8.10 -37.49 12.96
C VAL A 564 6.96 -38.47 12.67
N GLY A 565 6.94 -39.63 13.33
CA GLY A 565 5.87 -40.62 13.19
C GLY A 565 4.50 -40.10 13.62
N GLN A 566 4.45 -39.33 14.72
CA GLN A 566 3.22 -38.68 15.18
C GLN A 566 2.74 -37.62 14.18
N ALA A 567 3.64 -36.74 13.72
CA ALA A 567 3.33 -35.70 12.73
C ALA A 567 2.81 -36.32 11.42
N ALA A 568 3.50 -37.34 10.90
CA ALA A 568 3.09 -38.05 9.70
C ALA A 568 1.68 -38.67 9.86
N GLN A 569 1.36 -39.22 11.03
CA GLN A 569 0.03 -39.78 11.29
C GLN A 569 -1.06 -38.70 11.29
N VAL A 570 -0.81 -37.54 11.92
CA VAL A 570 -1.74 -36.40 11.94
C VAL A 570 -1.95 -35.87 10.53
N LEU A 571 -0.88 -35.63 9.77
CA LEU A 571 -0.95 -35.16 8.39
C LEU A 571 -1.69 -36.13 7.46
N LYS A 572 -1.53 -37.44 7.66
CA LYS A 572 -2.32 -38.46 6.94
C LYS A 572 -3.81 -38.38 7.28
N THR A 573 -4.16 -38.12 8.54
CA THR A 573 -5.58 -37.90 8.90
C THR A 573 -6.16 -36.62 8.29
N MET A 574 -5.31 -35.64 7.95
CA MET A 574 -5.64 -34.44 7.17
C MET A 574 -5.59 -34.68 5.63
N GLY A 575 -5.46 -35.94 5.20
CA GLY A 575 -5.50 -36.31 3.78
C GLY A 575 -4.18 -36.18 3.01
N ARG A 576 -3.04 -35.89 3.69
CA ARG A 576 -1.73 -35.88 3.02
C ARG A 576 -1.28 -37.31 2.65
N SER A 577 -0.65 -37.47 1.49
CA SER A 577 -0.26 -38.78 0.96
C SER A 577 0.97 -39.36 1.68
N ASP A 578 1.13 -40.69 1.65
CA ASP A 578 2.32 -41.39 2.19
C ASP A 578 3.63 -40.90 1.55
N GLU A 579 3.59 -40.52 0.27
CA GLU A 579 4.75 -40.02 -0.46
C GLU A 579 5.20 -38.65 0.08
N LEU A 580 4.24 -37.77 0.37
CA LEU A 580 4.50 -36.44 0.89
C LEU A 580 5.14 -36.51 2.29
N VAL A 581 4.45 -37.18 3.23
CA VAL A 581 4.87 -37.27 4.64
C VAL A 581 6.07 -38.18 4.86
N GLY A 582 6.35 -39.12 3.95
CA GLY A 582 7.51 -39.99 4.00
C GLY A 582 7.53 -41.01 5.16
N PRO A 583 8.66 -41.72 5.34
CA PRO A 583 8.80 -42.74 6.38
C PRO A 583 9.02 -42.13 7.78
N SER A 584 8.58 -42.85 8.81
CA SER A 584 8.94 -42.57 10.20
C SER A 584 10.44 -42.81 10.39
N GLY A 585 11.18 -41.76 10.67
CA GLY A 585 12.64 -41.79 10.75
C GLY A 585 13.17 -40.44 11.19
N TRP A 586 14.50 -40.30 11.18
CA TRP A 586 15.15 -39.03 11.49
C TRP A 586 14.95 -38.05 10.34
N TRP A 587 14.41 -36.88 10.66
CA TRP A 587 14.26 -35.79 9.71
C TRP A 587 15.10 -34.60 10.13
N ILE A 588 15.60 -33.87 9.14
CA ILE A 588 16.34 -32.64 9.36
C ILE A 588 15.40 -31.48 9.16
N VAL A 589 15.46 -30.55 10.09
CA VAL A 589 14.87 -29.23 9.94
C VAL A 589 15.97 -28.20 9.83
N PHE A 590 15.87 -27.35 8.82
CA PHE A 590 16.74 -26.22 8.56
C PHE A 590 15.93 -24.93 8.70
N TYR A 591 16.42 -24.00 9.50
CA TYR A 591 15.71 -22.79 9.89
C TYR A 591 16.63 -21.58 9.85
N ILE A 592 16.07 -20.48 9.35
CA ILE A 592 16.72 -19.18 9.29
C ILE A 592 15.77 -18.16 9.95
N PRO A 593 16.09 -17.55 11.09
CA PRO A 593 15.20 -16.67 11.84
C PRO A 593 14.64 -15.47 11.06
N TRP A 594 15.39 -14.93 10.10
CA TRP A 594 14.95 -13.79 9.27
C TRP A 594 14.30 -14.20 7.94
N VAL A 595 14.18 -15.51 7.67
CA VAL A 595 13.46 -16.04 6.51
C VAL A 595 12.26 -16.83 7.02
N PRO A 596 11.02 -16.53 6.59
CA PRO A 596 9.83 -17.20 7.12
C PRO A 596 9.72 -18.68 6.72
N GLU A 597 10.65 -19.19 5.91
CA GLU A 597 10.60 -20.54 5.35
C GLU A 597 11.40 -21.53 6.22
N ILE A 598 10.73 -22.60 6.66
CA ILE A 598 11.35 -23.75 7.32
C ILE A 598 11.50 -24.86 6.29
N ARG A 599 12.72 -25.38 6.11
CA ARG A 599 12.97 -26.49 5.18
C ARG A 599 13.12 -27.81 5.91
N TRP A 600 12.56 -28.86 5.31
CA TRP A 600 12.55 -30.20 5.86
C TRP A 600 13.22 -31.17 4.90
N TYR A 601 14.13 -32.00 5.41
CA TYR A 601 14.79 -33.05 4.64
C TYR A 601 14.54 -34.42 5.28
N LYS A 602 14.14 -35.39 4.46
CA LYS A 602 13.83 -36.77 4.90
C LYS A 602 15.04 -37.56 5.41
N SER A 603 16.25 -37.03 5.21
CA SER A 603 17.53 -37.65 5.60
C SER A 603 18.67 -36.63 5.48
N PHE A 604 19.83 -36.93 6.09
CA PHE A 604 21.05 -36.12 5.91
C PHE A 604 21.58 -36.16 4.51
N ARG A 605 21.49 -37.34 3.90
CA ARG A 605 21.82 -37.52 2.50
C ARG A 605 20.98 -36.63 1.60
N GLY A 606 19.68 -36.49 1.88
CA GLY A 606 18.80 -35.57 1.15
C GLY A 606 19.28 -34.12 1.22
N TYR A 607 19.69 -33.68 2.41
CA TYR A 607 20.28 -32.34 2.60
C TYR A 607 21.60 -32.17 1.81
N VAL A 608 22.52 -33.13 1.91
CA VAL A 608 23.80 -33.05 1.18
C VAL A 608 23.60 -33.14 -0.34
N GLN A 609 22.61 -33.89 -0.82
CA GLN A 609 22.24 -33.92 -2.24
C GLN A 609 21.74 -32.56 -2.72
N TYR A 610 20.93 -31.87 -1.91
CA TYR A 610 20.51 -30.50 -2.18
C TYR A 610 21.73 -29.57 -2.29
N LEU A 611 22.64 -29.60 -1.31
CA LEU A 611 23.87 -28.80 -1.39
C LEU A 611 24.76 -29.15 -2.60
N ALA A 612 24.84 -30.42 -2.98
CA ALA A 612 25.59 -30.82 -4.17
C ALA A 612 24.96 -30.28 -5.47
N GLN A 613 23.64 -30.12 -5.51
CA GLN A 613 22.94 -29.45 -6.62
C GLN A 613 23.27 -27.96 -6.66
N GLU A 614 23.26 -27.27 -5.51
CA GLU A 614 23.66 -25.86 -5.43
C GLU A 614 25.14 -25.68 -5.80
N SER A 615 26.00 -26.59 -5.36
CA SER A 615 27.41 -26.64 -5.75
C SER A 615 27.59 -26.74 -7.27
N GLU A 616 26.81 -27.60 -7.95
CA GLU A 616 26.88 -27.71 -9.40
C GLU A 616 26.50 -26.41 -10.10
N LYS A 617 25.49 -25.69 -9.59
CA LYS A 617 25.13 -24.35 -10.09
C LYS A 617 26.25 -23.33 -9.89
N ALA A 618 27.02 -23.47 -8.80
CA ALA A 618 28.21 -22.67 -8.51
C ALA A 618 29.47 -23.12 -9.30
N GLY A 619 29.35 -24.08 -10.22
CA GLY A 619 30.45 -24.57 -11.06
C GLY A 619 31.16 -25.82 -10.53
N GLY A 620 30.66 -26.42 -9.44
CA GLY A 620 31.04 -27.75 -8.99
C GLY A 620 30.74 -28.81 -10.05
N THR A 621 31.48 -29.91 -10.06
CA THR A 621 31.28 -31.00 -11.04
C THR A 621 31.07 -32.33 -10.32
N LEU A 622 29.98 -33.01 -10.68
CA LEU A 622 29.76 -34.38 -10.24
C LEU A 622 30.67 -35.31 -11.06
N ALA A 623 31.79 -35.73 -10.48
CA ALA A 623 32.69 -36.67 -11.13
C ALA A 623 31.98 -38.01 -11.37
N THR A 624 31.77 -38.34 -12.64
CA THR A 624 31.13 -39.58 -13.12
C THR A 624 32.02 -40.80 -12.97
#